data_AF-A0A7V1V441-F1
#
_entry.id   AF-A0A7V1V441-F1
#
_cell.length_a   1.000
_cell.length_b   1.000
_cell.length_c   1.000
_cell.angle_alpha   90.00
_cell.angle_beta   90.00
_cell.angle_gamma   90.00
#
_symmetry.space_group_name_H-M   'P 1'
#
loop_
_entity.id
_entity.type
_entity.pdbx_description
1 polymer ?
#
loop_
_entity_poly.entity_id
_entity_poly.type
_entity_poly.pdbx_seq_one_letter_code
_entity_poly.pdbx_strand_id
1 'polypeptide(L)'
;MGRVTRALVSVSDKTGLVEMARGLVELGAEILSTGGTANALREAGLAVTDVAAYTGSPEILDGRVKTLHPKIHGGLLGRRSQPQHVAEMQRHGIGLIDVAVVNLYPFERTIVKPDCTFEQAIENIDIGGPSLLRAAAKNHADVAVVVDPDDYPPVLEA
;
A
#
# COMPACT_ATOMS: atom_id res chain seq x y z
N MET A 1 0.29 -17.72 8.61
CA MET A 1 -0.11 -16.32 8.87
C MET A 1 -1.37 -16.24 9.75
N GLY A 2 -1.60 -15.16 10.51
CA GLY A 2 -2.95 -14.87 11.02
C GLY A 2 -3.91 -14.59 9.85
N ARG A 3 -5.23 -14.65 10.07
CA ARG A 3 -6.20 -14.38 9.00
C ARG A 3 -5.94 -13.00 8.38
N VAL A 4 -5.70 -12.95 7.07
CA VAL A 4 -5.56 -11.70 6.32
C VAL A 4 -6.95 -11.08 6.17
N THR A 5 -7.14 -9.88 6.68
CA THR A 5 -8.41 -9.14 6.62
C THR A 5 -8.35 -7.93 5.71
N ARG A 6 -7.17 -7.31 5.56
CA ARG A 6 -7.00 -6.14 4.72
C ARG A 6 -5.59 -6.01 4.16
N ALA A 7 -5.51 -5.70 2.87
CA ALA A 7 -4.27 -5.39 2.18
C ALA A 7 -4.27 -3.95 1.64
N LEU A 8 -3.17 -3.23 1.85
CA LEU A 8 -2.91 -1.94 1.20
C LEU A 8 -2.02 -2.19 -0.02
N VAL A 9 -2.53 -1.87 -1.21
CA VAL A 9 -1.84 -2.14 -2.48
C VAL A 9 -1.61 -0.81 -3.21
N SER A 10 -0.35 -0.45 -3.43
CA SER A 10 0.04 0.80 -4.11
C SER A 10 1.34 0.59 -4.86
N VAL A 11 1.25 0.34 -6.17
CA VAL A 11 2.39 -0.04 -7.00
C VAL A 11 2.54 0.86 -8.22
N SER A 12 3.79 1.19 -8.57
CA SER A 12 4.16 1.78 -9.84
C SER A 12 4.23 0.72 -10.94
N ASP A 13 5.03 -0.33 -10.71
CA ASP A 13 5.13 -1.52 -11.55
C ASP A 13 3.95 -2.46 -11.26
N LYS A 14 3.17 -2.77 -12.29
CA LYS A 14 1.92 -3.56 -12.18
C LYS A 14 2.11 -5.02 -12.59
N THR A 15 3.35 -5.46 -12.80
CA THR A 15 3.68 -6.86 -13.06
C THR A 15 3.08 -7.74 -11.96
N GLY A 16 2.27 -8.74 -12.33
CA GLY A 16 1.62 -9.67 -11.39
C GLY A 16 0.59 -9.06 -10.44
N LEU A 17 0.23 -7.77 -10.58
CA LEU A 17 -0.64 -7.04 -9.64
C LEU A 17 -2.02 -7.70 -9.49
N VAL A 18 -2.62 -8.14 -10.60
CA VAL A 18 -3.97 -8.68 -10.60
C VAL A 18 -4.01 -10.04 -9.93
N GLU A 19 -3.03 -10.90 -10.22
CA GLU A 19 -2.86 -12.22 -9.62
C GLU A 19 -2.63 -12.10 -8.11
N MET A 20 -1.73 -11.19 -7.69
CA MET A 20 -1.47 -10.92 -6.29
C MET A 20 -2.74 -10.45 -5.55
N ALA A 21 -3.47 -9.50 -6.12
CA ALA A 21 -4.68 -8.98 -5.51
C ALA A 21 -5.81 -10.03 -5.47
N ARG A 22 -5.95 -10.88 -6.48
CA ARG A 22 -6.89 -12.02 -6.48
C ARG A 22 -6.57 -13.00 -5.36
N GLY A 23 -5.31 -13.41 -5.22
CA GLY A 23 -4.88 -14.30 -4.15
C GLY A 23 -5.16 -13.70 -2.77
N LEU A 24 -4.90 -12.41 -2.56
CA LEU A 24 -5.24 -11.73 -1.31
C LEU A 24 -6.75 -11.74 -1.03
N VAL A 25 -7.58 -11.50 -2.05
CA VAL A 25 -9.05 -11.56 -1.93
C VAL A 25 -9.53 -12.97 -1.61
N GLU A 26 -8.94 -14.00 -2.23
CA GLU A 26 -9.23 -15.42 -1.94
C GLU A 26 -8.88 -15.79 -0.48
N LEU A 27 -7.83 -15.19 0.08
CA LEU A 27 -7.48 -15.28 1.50
C LEU A 27 -8.42 -14.48 2.42
N GLY A 28 -9.36 -13.73 1.85
CA GLY A 28 -10.38 -12.95 2.57
C GLY A 28 -10.01 -11.48 2.82
N ALA A 29 -8.99 -10.96 2.15
CA ALA A 29 -8.57 -9.57 2.30
C ALA A 29 -9.50 -8.59 1.57
N GLU A 30 -9.87 -7.51 2.26
CA GLU A 30 -10.33 -6.28 1.61
C GLU A 30 -9.12 -5.54 1.00
N ILE A 31 -9.25 -5.06 -0.24
CA ILE A 31 -8.19 -4.28 -0.89
C ILE A 31 -8.41 -2.78 -0.68
N LEU A 32 -7.46 -2.12 -0.02
CA LEU A 32 -7.27 -0.68 -0.03
C LEU A 32 -6.28 -0.30 -1.13
N SER A 33 -6.66 0.64 -2.01
CA SER A 33 -5.76 1.14 -3.04
C SER A 33 -6.06 2.59 -3.44
N THR A 34 -5.23 3.15 -4.31
CA THR A 34 -5.36 4.55 -4.78
C THR A 34 -4.80 4.71 -6.20
N GLY A 35 -5.24 5.76 -6.89
CA GLY A 35 -4.75 6.17 -8.21
C GLY A 35 -4.77 5.05 -9.25
N GLY A 36 -3.71 4.99 -10.06
CA GLY A 36 -3.60 4.02 -11.15
C GLY A 36 -3.54 2.55 -10.71
N THR A 37 -3.21 2.26 -9.45
CA THR A 37 -3.29 0.88 -8.92
C THR A 37 -4.75 0.47 -8.74
N ALA A 38 -5.56 1.32 -8.09
CA ALA A 38 -6.98 1.05 -7.87
C ALA A 38 -7.74 0.89 -9.19
N ASN A 39 -7.42 1.71 -10.19
CA ASN A 39 -8.04 1.62 -11.52
C ASN A 39 -7.74 0.27 -12.20
N ALA A 40 -6.46 -0.13 -12.25
CA ALA A 40 -6.07 -1.41 -12.86
C ALA A 40 -6.75 -2.62 -12.20
N LEU A 41 -6.89 -2.59 -10.87
CA LEU A 41 -7.59 -3.64 -10.13
C LEU A 41 -9.10 -3.68 -10.43
N ARG A 42 -9.75 -2.52 -10.53
CA ARG A 42 -11.17 -2.43 -10.91
C ARG A 42 -11.43 -2.90 -12.32
N GLU A 43 -10.56 -2.54 -13.27
CA GLU A 43 -10.62 -3.01 -14.66
C GLU A 43 -10.50 -4.55 -14.74
N ALA A 44 -9.76 -5.16 -13.81
CA ALA A 44 -9.66 -6.60 -13.67
C ALA A 44 -10.84 -7.26 -12.92
N GLY A 45 -11.86 -6.49 -12.55
CA GLY A 45 -13.09 -6.94 -11.89
C GLY A 45 -13.00 -7.07 -10.37
N LEU A 46 -11.95 -6.53 -9.73
CA LEU A 46 -11.78 -6.62 -8.28
C LEU A 46 -12.48 -5.48 -7.54
N ALA A 47 -13.06 -5.82 -6.38
CA ALA A 47 -13.56 -4.82 -5.45
C ALA A 47 -12.39 -4.10 -4.78
N VAL A 48 -12.40 -2.77 -4.82
CA VAL A 48 -11.34 -1.92 -4.27
C VAL A 48 -11.96 -0.77 -3.49
N THR A 49 -11.60 -0.66 -2.22
CA THR A 49 -11.89 0.50 -1.39
C THR A 49 -10.83 1.56 -1.61
N ASP A 50 -11.24 2.76 -2.04
CA ASP A 50 -10.28 3.87 -2.22
C ASP A 50 -9.72 4.32 -0.87
N VAL A 51 -8.41 4.59 -0.82
CA VAL A 51 -7.76 5.22 0.33
C VAL A 51 -8.45 6.54 0.70
N ALA A 52 -8.90 7.32 -0.27
CA ALA A 52 -9.61 8.57 -0.01
C ALA A 52 -10.94 8.34 0.71
N ALA A 53 -11.72 7.33 0.30
CA ALA A 53 -12.96 6.95 0.95
C ALA A 53 -12.72 6.41 2.37
N TYR A 54 -11.70 5.57 2.55
CA TYR A 54 -11.33 5.02 3.86
C TYR A 54 -10.86 6.09 4.85
N THR A 55 -10.00 7.00 4.38
CA THR A 55 -9.43 8.06 5.21
C THR A 55 -10.42 9.18 5.48
N GLY A 56 -11.27 9.49 4.50
CA GLY A 56 -12.10 10.71 4.46
C GLY A 56 -11.33 11.93 3.94
N SER A 57 -10.08 11.76 3.48
CA SER A 57 -9.25 12.82 2.92
C SER A 57 -9.13 12.61 1.41
N PRO A 58 -9.37 13.65 0.58
CA PRO A 58 -9.12 13.55 -0.85
C PRO A 58 -7.62 13.42 -1.14
N GLU A 59 -7.32 12.99 -2.36
CA GLU A 59 -5.99 13.15 -2.94
C GLU A 59 -5.78 14.64 -3.28
N ILE A 60 -4.66 15.22 -2.81
CA ILE A 60 -4.34 16.65 -2.98
C ILE A 60 -2.92 16.83 -3.50
N LEU A 61 -2.63 18.04 -3.99
CA LEU A 61 -1.31 18.45 -4.50
C LEU A 61 -0.83 17.51 -5.62
N ASP A 62 -1.70 17.30 -6.62
CA ASP A 62 -1.43 16.45 -7.79
C ASP A 62 -0.98 15.03 -7.44
N GLY A 63 -1.55 14.48 -6.37
CA GLY A 63 -1.28 13.10 -5.93
C GLY A 63 -0.04 12.90 -5.08
N ARG A 64 0.64 13.99 -4.71
CA ARG A 64 1.76 13.97 -3.76
C ARG A 64 1.32 13.57 -2.36
N VAL A 65 0.09 13.90 -1.98
CA VAL A 65 -0.48 13.58 -0.66
C VAL A 65 -1.77 12.79 -0.84
N LYS A 66 -1.66 11.47 -0.71
CA LYS A 66 -2.77 10.52 -0.80
C LYS A 66 -2.78 9.47 0.31
N THR A 67 -1.61 8.95 0.69
CA THR A 67 -1.49 7.89 1.72
C THR A 67 -0.87 8.36 3.04
N LEU A 68 -0.33 9.59 3.09
CA LEU A 68 0.28 10.19 4.28
C LEU A 68 -0.79 10.62 5.30
N HIS A 69 -1.51 9.65 5.85
CA HIS A 69 -2.66 9.87 6.73
C HIS A 69 -2.60 8.96 7.98
N PRO A 70 -3.01 9.44 9.17
CA PRO A 70 -3.00 8.65 10.41
C PRO A 70 -3.80 7.35 10.33
N LYS A 71 -4.93 7.31 9.62
CA LYS A 71 -5.69 6.05 9.43
C LYS A 71 -4.94 4.98 8.62
N ILE A 72 -4.03 5.38 7.73
CA ILE A 72 -3.19 4.44 6.97
C ILE A 72 -2.00 4.01 7.84
N HIS A 73 -1.22 4.97 8.32
CA HIS A 73 -0.03 4.66 9.10
C HIS A 73 -0.35 4.04 10.48
N GLY A 74 -1.47 4.39 11.10
CA GLY A 74 -1.96 3.75 12.32
C GLY A 74 -2.37 2.30 12.07
N GLY A 75 -2.96 1.99 10.91
CA GLY A 75 -3.26 0.61 10.49
C GLY A 75 -2.00 -0.23 10.28
N LEU A 76 -0.91 0.39 9.81
CA LEU A 76 0.39 -0.25 9.60
C LEU A 76 1.23 -0.36 10.88
N LEU A 77 1.23 0.66 11.75
CA LEU A 77 2.11 0.76 12.93
C LEU A 77 1.46 0.33 14.24
N GLY A 78 0.14 0.14 14.24
CA GLY A 78 -0.61 -0.33 15.38
C GLY A 78 -0.17 -1.74 15.79
N ARG A 79 0.44 -1.86 16.98
CA ARG A 79 0.88 -3.14 17.53
C ARG A 79 -0.29 -3.88 18.16
N ARG A 80 -0.66 -5.02 17.60
CA ARG A 80 -1.85 -5.79 18.00
C ARG A 80 -1.65 -6.48 19.35
N SER A 81 -0.40 -6.80 19.67
CA SER A 81 0.04 -7.32 20.97
C SER A 81 -0.03 -6.29 22.12
N GLN A 82 -0.27 -5.01 21.82
CA GLN A 82 -0.37 -3.95 22.83
C GLN A 82 -1.83 -3.46 22.96
N PRO A 83 -2.55 -3.83 24.04
CA PRO A 83 -3.96 -3.47 24.21
C PRO A 83 -4.24 -1.97 24.09
N GLN A 84 -3.31 -1.13 24.56
CA GLN A 84 -3.39 0.33 24.46
C GLN A 84 -3.39 0.85 23.02
N HIS A 85 -2.59 0.24 22.12
CA HIS A 85 -2.60 0.60 20.69
C HIS A 85 -3.92 0.19 20.06
N VAL A 86 -4.41 -1.02 20.35
CA VAL A 86 -5.69 -1.53 19.82
C VAL A 86 -6.85 -0.63 20.23
N ALA A 87 -6.92 -0.25 21.52
CA ALA A 87 -7.95 0.66 22.02
C ALA A 87 -7.89 2.04 21.37
N GLU A 88 -6.68 2.57 21.15
CA GLU A 88 -6.49 3.85 20.49
C GLU A 88 -6.91 3.80 19.01
N MET A 89 -6.54 2.75 18.29
CA MET A 89 -6.98 2.54 16.91
C MET A 89 -8.50 2.47 16.80
N GLN A 90 -9.16 1.71 17.67
CA GLN A 90 -10.62 1.62 17.72
C GLN A 90 -11.26 2.98 17.97
N ARG A 91 -10.77 3.73 18.96
CA ARG A 91 -11.25 5.08 19.31
C ARG A 91 -11.19 6.05 18.13
N HIS A 92 -10.17 5.92 17.28
CA HIS A 92 -9.98 6.78 16.11
C HIS A 92 -10.51 6.17 14.80
N GLY A 93 -11.23 5.04 14.86
CA GLY A 93 -11.78 4.37 13.68
C GLY A 93 -10.71 3.91 12.70
N ILE A 94 -9.56 3.47 13.21
CA ILE A 94 -8.43 2.96 12.44
C ILE A 94 -8.54 1.43 12.39
N GLY A 95 -8.74 0.89 11.19
CA GLY A 95 -8.72 -0.56 10.98
C GLY A 95 -7.29 -1.09 10.82
N LEU A 96 -7.14 -2.40 11.03
CA LEU A 96 -5.88 -3.10 10.82
C LEU A 96 -5.52 -3.13 9.33
N ILE A 97 -4.22 -3.19 9.03
CA ILE A 97 -3.70 -3.55 7.73
C ILE A 97 -2.74 -4.74 7.96
N ASP A 98 -2.97 -5.84 7.26
CA ASP A 98 -2.22 -7.09 7.42
C ASP A 98 -1.09 -7.23 6.40
N VAL A 99 -1.31 -6.71 5.19
CA VAL A 99 -0.36 -6.79 4.09
C VAL A 99 -0.21 -5.43 3.44
N ALA A 100 1.02 -5.02 3.17
CA ALA A 100 1.35 -3.87 2.36
C ALA A 100 2.11 -4.33 1.11
N VAL A 101 1.48 -4.20 -0.07
CA VAL A 101 2.10 -4.48 -1.37
C VAL A 101 2.44 -3.15 -2.02
N VAL A 102 3.73 -2.78 -2.03
CA VAL A 102 4.18 -1.45 -2.45
C VAL A 102 5.50 -1.55 -3.19
N ASN A 103 5.55 -1.02 -4.41
CA ASN A 103 6.80 -0.74 -5.11
C ASN A 103 6.85 0.74 -5.52
N LEU A 104 8.07 1.26 -5.62
CA LEU A 104 8.32 2.70 -5.70
C LEU A 104 8.25 3.21 -7.13
N TYR A 105 8.14 4.53 -7.27
CA TYR A 105 8.34 5.16 -8.57
C TYR A 105 9.74 4.83 -9.10
N PRO A 106 9.89 4.60 -10.41
CA PRO A 106 11.13 4.09 -10.98
C PRO A 106 12.17 5.22 -11.15
N PHE A 107 12.53 5.89 -10.05
CA PHE A 107 13.40 7.07 -10.05
C PHE A 107 14.73 6.82 -10.77
N GLU A 108 15.42 5.73 -10.44
CA GLU A 108 16.66 5.33 -11.11
C GLU A 108 16.46 5.19 -12.63
N ARG A 109 15.43 4.46 -13.07
CA ARG A 109 15.12 4.29 -14.50
C ARG A 109 14.72 5.61 -15.18
N THR A 110 14.20 6.58 -14.43
CA THR A 110 13.88 7.91 -14.94
C THR A 110 15.14 8.74 -15.16
N ILE A 111 16.03 8.83 -14.16
CA ILE A 111 17.21 9.72 -14.21
C ILE A 111 18.30 9.24 -15.18
N VAL A 112 18.33 7.96 -15.53
CA VAL A 112 19.28 7.43 -16.53
C VAL A 112 18.88 7.73 -17.97
N LYS A 113 17.66 8.24 -18.21
CA LYS A 113 17.22 8.60 -19.56
C LYS A 113 17.98 9.85 -20.03
N PRO A 114 18.55 9.86 -21.25
CA PRO A 114 19.34 10.99 -21.74
C PRO A 114 18.59 12.33 -21.79
N ASP A 115 17.26 12.28 -21.92
CA ASP A 115 16.36 13.44 -22.01
C ASP A 115 15.68 13.79 -20.67
N CYS A 116 16.07 13.16 -19.57
CA CYS A 116 15.49 13.46 -18.25
C CYS A 116 15.84 14.88 -17.80
N THR A 117 14.81 15.70 -17.56
CA THR A 117 15.00 17.03 -16.95
C THR A 117 15.11 16.93 -15.43
N PHE A 118 15.59 18.01 -14.79
CA PHE A 118 15.63 18.09 -13.34
C PHE A 118 14.23 18.01 -12.72
N GLU A 119 13.25 18.68 -13.32
CA GLU A 119 11.86 18.66 -12.89
C GLU A 119 11.27 17.24 -12.97
N GLN A 120 11.53 16.52 -14.06
CA GLN A 120 11.11 15.12 -14.20
C GLN A 120 11.72 14.22 -13.13
N ALA A 121 13.00 14.44 -12.79
CA ALA A 121 13.64 13.72 -11.69
C ALA A 121 12.94 14.02 -10.37
N ILE A 122 12.71 15.30 -10.04
CA ILE A 122 12.04 15.71 -8.80
C ILE A 122 10.63 15.14 -8.67
N GLU A 123 9.82 15.13 -9.74
CA GLU A 123 8.47 14.54 -9.71
C GLU A 123 8.47 13.02 -9.53
N ASN A 124 9.57 12.34 -9.85
CA ASN A 124 9.71 10.90 -9.65
C ASN A 124 10.23 10.52 -8.26
N ILE A 125 10.48 11.49 -7.37
CA ILE A 125 10.82 11.21 -5.97
C ILE A 125 9.55 10.80 -5.22
N ASP A 126 9.45 9.52 -4.89
CA ASP A 126 8.33 9.00 -4.12
C ASP A 126 8.48 9.33 -2.63
N ILE A 127 7.43 9.88 -2.01
CA ILE A 127 7.35 10.16 -0.57
C ILE A 127 6.43 9.17 0.13
N GLY A 128 5.28 8.88 -0.49
CA GLY A 128 4.27 7.99 0.08
C GLY A 128 4.77 6.55 0.14
N GLY A 129 5.29 6.02 -0.97
CA GLY A 129 5.79 4.65 -1.09
C GLY A 129 6.83 4.30 -0.02
N PRO A 130 7.95 5.06 0.10
CA PRO A 130 8.94 4.78 1.14
C PRO A 130 8.40 4.89 2.57
N SER A 131 7.45 5.80 2.80
CA SER A 131 6.82 5.96 4.12
C SER A 131 5.96 4.74 4.48
N LEU A 132 5.20 4.20 3.52
CA LEU A 132 4.41 2.97 3.69
C LEU A 132 5.31 1.76 3.95
N LEU A 133 6.34 1.58 3.12
CA LEU A 133 7.30 0.48 3.24
C LEU A 133 7.97 0.46 4.61
N ARG A 134 8.50 1.61 5.04
CA ARG A 134 9.18 1.72 6.34
C ARG A 134 8.22 1.50 7.51
N ALA A 135 6.97 1.95 7.40
CA ALA A 135 5.96 1.75 8.44
C ALA A 135 5.60 0.26 8.57
N ALA A 136 5.32 -0.42 7.45
CA ALA A 136 5.00 -1.85 7.44
C ALA A 136 6.18 -2.69 7.94
N ALA A 137 7.39 -2.47 7.40
CA ALA A 137 8.59 -3.19 7.80
C ALA A 137 8.93 -3.02 9.30
N LYS A 138 8.72 -1.82 9.87
CA LYS A 138 8.89 -1.59 11.30
C LYS A 138 7.96 -2.46 12.16
N ASN A 139 6.76 -2.77 11.66
CA ASN A 139 5.75 -3.56 12.37
C ASN A 139 5.61 -4.98 11.80
N HIS A 140 6.72 -5.57 11.33
CA HIS A 140 6.74 -6.88 10.66
C HIS A 140 6.13 -8.04 11.49
N ALA A 141 6.01 -7.87 12.81
CA ALA A 141 5.35 -8.86 13.66
C ALA A 141 3.84 -8.98 13.39
N ASP A 142 3.23 -7.90 12.90
CA ASP A 142 1.79 -7.77 12.67
C ASP A 142 1.44 -7.49 11.20
N VAL A 143 2.41 -7.07 10.37
CA VAL A 143 2.20 -6.64 8.97
C VAL A 143 3.23 -7.29 8.05
N ALA A 144 2.77 -7.99 7.02
CA ALA A 144 3.62 -8.43 5.92
C ALA A 144 3.86 -7.27 4.94
N VAL A 145 5.10 -7.09 4.48
CA VAL A 145 5.45 -6.09 3.47
C VAL A 145 6.04 -6.80 2.26
N VAL A 146 5.53 -6.47 1.07
CA VAL A 146 5.94 -7.07 -0.21
C VAL A 146 6.29 -5.96 -1.17
N VAL A 147 7.51 -6.00 -1.69
CA VAL A 147 8.09 -4.89 -2.49
C VAL A 147 8.46 -5.29 -3.91
N ASP A 148 8.60 -6.59 -4.15
CA ASP A 148 9.01 -7.16 -5.42
C ASP A 148 7.89 -8.06 -5.97
N PRO A 149 7.46 -7.89 -7.23
CA PRO A 149 6.53 -8.80 -7.89
C PRO A 149 6.97 -10.27 -7.89
N ASP A 150 8.28 -10.54 -7.89
CA ASP A 150 8.79 -11.92 -7.89
C ASP A 150 8.46 -12.67 -6.58
N ASP A 151 8.18 -11.92 -5.50
CA ASP A 151 7.77 -12.48 -4.21
C ASP A 151 6.25 -12.72 -4.11
N TYR A 152 5.45 -12.32 -5.10
CA TYR A 152 3.98 -12.47 -5.01
C TYR A 152 3.54 -13.94 -4.85
N PRO A 153 4.02 -14.91 -5.68
CA PRO A 153 3.65 -16.30 -5.51
C PRO A 153 4.03 -16.90 -4.14
N PRO A 154 5.30 -16.82 -3.67
CA PRO A 154 5.66 -17.44 -2.39
C PRO A 154 4.97 -16.78 -1.18
N VAL A 155 4.59 -15.49 -1.26
CA VAL A 155 3.85 -14.82 -0.18
C VAL A 155 2.41 -15.34 -0.07
N LEU A 156 1.76 -15.64 -1.19
CA LEU A 156 0.39 -16.17 -1.19
C LEU A 156 0.30 -17.61 -0.66
N GLU A 157 1.41 -18.36 -0.72
CA GLU A 157 1.48 -19.76 -0.28
C GLU A 157 1.81 -19.93 1.22
N ALA A 158 2.15 -18.86 1.95
CA ALA A 158 2.72 -18.88 3.31
C ALA A 158 1.74 -18.81 4.50
#